data_AF-A0A1N6SFQ0-F1
#
_entry.id   AF-A0A1N6SFQ0-F1
#
_cell.length_a   1.000
_cell.length_b   1.000
_cell.length_c   1.000
_cell.angle_alpha   90.00
_cell.angle_beta   90.00
_cell.angle_gamma   90.00
#
_symmetry.space_group_name_H-M   'P 1'
#
loop_
_entity.id
_entity.type
_entity.pdbx_description
1 polymer ?
#
loop_
_entity_poly.entity_id
_entity_poly.type
_entity_poly.pdbx_seq_one_letter_code
_entity_poly.pdbx_strand_id
1 'polypeptide(L)'
;MLIEEKIFNLIKEKRKLLETFENYKIKISDSNHFEKENLIGVYKIRQYSAIRTGNDKLSDEMGTLILNLENYHGNKLRFVTLLGEKYYGMFYLSENMDKVIGYLDREIDNNEFDLMK
;
A
#
# COMPACT_ATOMS: atom_id res chain seq x y z
N MET A 1 5.89 -14.35 17.56
CA MET A 1 5.87 -13.79 16.21
C MET A 1 5.41 -12.34 16.30
N LEU A 2 6.26 -11.42 15.87
CA LEU A 2 6.01 -9.98 15.94
C LEU A 2 4.85 -9.60 14.99
N ILE A 3 4.06 -8.59 15.33
CA ILE A 3 2.92 -8.15 14.49
C ILE A 3 3.37 -7.70 13.10
N GLU A 4 4.53 -7.05 13.02
CA GLU A 4 5.16 -6.61 11.76
C GLU A 4 5.53 -7.80 10.87
N GLU A 5 6.10 -8.86 11.44
CA GLU A 5 6.45 -10.08 10.72
C GLU A 5 5.21 -10.81 10.18
N LYS A 6 4.09 -10.79 10.93
CA LYS A 6 2.81 -11.33 10.44
C LYS A 6 2.29 -10.55 9.24
N ILE A 7 2.29 -9.23 9.35
CA ILE A 7 1.85 -8.32 8.29
C ILE A 7 2.75 -8.46 7.06
N PHE A 8 4.06 -8.59 7.26
CA PHE A 8 5.01 -8.87 6.19
C PHE A 8 4.64 -10.12 5.43
N ASN A 9 4.39 -11.23 6.12
CA ASN A 9 4.06 -12.49 5.47
C ASN A 9 2.76 -12.40 4.67
N LEU A 10 1.76 -11.68 5.17
CA LEU A 10 0.52 -11.40 4.45
C LEU A 10 0.78 -10.59 3.16
N ILE A 11 1.61 -9.55 3.24
CA ILE A 11 2.01 -8.73 2.09
C ILE A 11 2.84 -9.56 1.09
N LYS A 12 3.79 -10.34 1.59
CA LYS A 12 4.66 -11.22 0.81
C LYS A 12 3.85 -12.23 0.01
N GLU A 13 2.82 -12.83 0.60
CA GLU A 13 1.91 -13.73 -0.11
C GLU A 13 1.15 -12.98 -1.22
N LYS A 14 0.59 -11.81 -0.90
CA LYS A 14 -0.18 -11.00 -1.86
C LYS A 14 0.66 -10.49 -3.04
N ARG A 15 1.91 -10.08 -2.79
CA ARG A 15 2.81 -9.49 -3.79
C ARG A 15 3.85 -10.47 -4.35
N LYS A 16 3.91 -11.70 -3.83
CA LYS A 16 4.90 -12.72 -4.19
C LYS A 16 6.35 -12.20 -4.04
N LEU A 17 6.63 -11.49 -2.96
CA LEU A 17 7.98 -11.00 -2.67
C LEU A 17 8.92 -12.19 -2.41
N LEU A 18 10.11 -12.19 -3.00
CA LEU A 18 11.08 -13.27 -2.83
C LEU A 18 11.91 -13.11 -1.54
N GLU A 19 12.16 -11.86 -1.16
CA GLU A 19 12.97 -11.47 -0.02
C GLU A 19 12.33 -11.80 1.33
N THR A 20 13.12 -11.74 2.40
CA THR A 20 12.70 -12.05 3.77
C THR A 20 12.39 -10.78 4.56
N PHE A 21 11.76 -10.94 5.73
CA PHE A 21 11.31 -9.84 6.57
C PHE A 21 12.45 -8.88 6.95
N GLU A 22 13.66 -9.42 7.16
CA GLU A 22 14.84 -8.66 7.57
C GLU A 22 15.31 -7.64 6.52
N ASN A 23 14.90 -7.82 5.25
CA ASN A 23 15.26 -6.91 4.17
C ASN A 23 14.37 -5.66 4.12
N TYR A 24 13.33 -5.61 4.94
CA TYR A 24 12.36 -4.52 4.90
C TYR A 24 12.16 -3.85 6.26
N LYS A 25 12.11 -2.52 6.22
CA LYS A 25 11.57 -1.70 7.29
C LYS A 25 10.06 -1.64 7.14
N ILE A 26 9.34 -2.08 8.18
CA ILE A 26 7.88 -2.05 8.22
C ILE A 26 7.46 -0.91 9.13
N LYS A 27 6.51 -0.11 8.66
CA LYS A 27 5.85 0.89 9.49
C LYS A 27 4.35 0.68 9.42
N ILE A 28 3.77 0.35 10.57
CA ILE A 28 2.33 0.29 10.75
C ILE A 28 1.91 1.67 11.25
N SER A 29 0.92 2.28 10.61
CA SER A 29 0.40 3.56 11.08
C SER A 29 -0.34 3.36 12.41
N ASP A 30 0.02 4.16 13.41
CA ASP A 30 -0.70 4.25 14.68
C ASP A 30 -2.10 4.88 14.53
N SER A 31 -2.42 5.41 13.34
CA SER A 31 -3.68 6.07 13.09
C SER A 31 -4.76 5.05 12.69
N ASN A 32 -5.91 5.17 13.36
CA ASN A 32 -7.10 4.37 13.06
C ASN A 32 -8.07 5.09 12.10
N HIS A 33 -7.59 6.14 11.41
CA HIS A 33 -8.44 7.12 10.70
C HIS A 33 -8.47 6.93 9.18
N PHE A 34 -8.01 5.78 8.67
CA PHE A 34 -8.12 5.48 7.24
C PHE A 34 -9.54 5.01 6.92
N GLU A 35 -10.46 5.96 6.82
CA GLU A 35 -11.82 5.72 6.36
C GLU A 35 -11.82 5.45 4.86
N LYS A 36 -12.47 4.34 4.49
CA LYS A 36 -12.56 3.85 3.12
C LYS A 36 -13.07 4.94 2.16
N GLU A 37 -14.16 5.63 2.50
CA GLU A 37 -14.75 6.64 1.60
C GLU A 37 -13.81 7.82 1.36
N ASN A 38 -13.10 8.28 2.39
CA ASN A 38 -12.12 9.35 2.26
C ASN A 38 -10.96 8.92 1.34
N LEU A 39 -10.47 7.68 1.48
CA LEU A 39 -9.43 7.14 0.60
C LEU A 39 -9.91 7.02 -0.85
N ILE A 40 -11.12 6.53 -1.07
CA ILE A 40 -11.72 6.48 -2.42
C ILE A 40 -11.76 7.88 -3.04
N GLY A 41 -12.20 8.90 -2.29
CA GLY A 41 -12.20 10.29 -2.75
C GLY A 41 -10.81 10.79 -3.14
N VAL A 42 -9.81 10.60 -2.26
CA VAL A 42 -8.42 10.98 -2.53
C VAL A 42 -7.89 10.31 -3.79
N TYR A 43 -8.13 9.01 -3.95
CA TYR A 43 -7.60 8.27 -5.07
C TYR A 43 -8.33 8.53 -6.38
N LYS A 44 -9.64 8.86 -6.36
CA LYS A 44 -10.36 9.36 -7.55
C LYS A 44 -9.76 10.67 -8.05
N ILE A 45 -9.41 11.60 -7.15
CA ILE A 45 -8.72 12.85 -7.51
C ILE A 45 -7.37 12.54 -8.15
N ARG A 46 -6.57 11.66 -7.54
CA ARG A 46 -5.24 11.29 -8.07
C ARG A 46 -5.32 10.57 -9.42
N GLN A 47 -6.29 9.66 -9.59
CA GLN A 47 -6.55 9.00 -10.87
C GLN A 47 -6.88 10.02 -11.97
N TYR A 48 -7.79 10.97 -11.67
CA TYR A 48 -8.14 12.03 -12.61
C TYR A 48 -6.92 12.89 -13.00
N SER A 49 -6.07 13.25 -12.03
CA SER A 49 -4.81 13.94 -12.31
C SER A 49 -3.89 13.12 -13.21
N ALA A 50 -3.75 11.81 -12.97
CA ALA A 50 -2.94 10.92 -13.79
C ALA A 50 -3.43 10.88 -15.24
N ILE A 51 -4.73 10.72 -15.46
CA ILE A 51 -5.38 10.76 -16.79
C ILE A 51 -5.06 12.09 -17.49
N ARG A 52 -5.21 13.22 -16.79
CA ARG A 52 -4.91 14.55 -17.37
C ARG A 52 -3.46 14.73 -17.79
N THR A 53 -2.53 14.05 -17.12
CA THR A 53 -1.11 14.08 -17.45
C THR A 53 -0.67 13.00 -18.44
N GLY A 54 -1.59 12.16 -18.93
CA GLY A 54 -1.27 11.04 -19.81
C GLY A 54 -0.48 9.91 -19.13
N ASN A 55 -0.61 9.79 -17.81
CA ASN A 55 0.05 8.72 -17.04
C ASN A 55 -0.92 7.56 -16.83
N ASP A 56 -1.09 6.76 -17.89
CA ASP A 56 -2.07 5.66 -17.93
C ASP A 56 -1.76 4.58 -16.89
N LYS A 57 -0.47 4.23 -16.71
CA LYS A 57 -0.05 3.26 -15.69
C LYS A 57 -0.51 3.68 -14.29
N LEU A 58 -0.26 4.93 -13.90
CA LEU A 58 -0.68 5.43 -12.60
C LEU A 58 -2.21 5.47 -12.49
N SER A 59 -2.90 5.85 -13.57
CA SER A 59 -4.37 5.83 -13.60
C SER A 59 -4.93 4.43 -13.33
N ASP A 60 -4.36 3.40 -13.95
CA ASP A 60 -4.79 2.01 -13.79
C ASP A 60 -4.50 1.47 -12.39
N GLU A 61 -3.33 1.80 -11.83
CA GLU A 61 -2.96 1.47 -10.45
C GLU A 61 -3.96 2.07 -9.44
N MET A 62 -4.31 3.36 -9.62
CA MET A 62 -5.30 4.03 -8.78
C MET A 62 -6.70 3.44 -8.97
N GLY A 63 -7.10 3.13 -10.21
CA GLY A 63 -8.39 2.50 -10.52
C GLY A 63 -8.53 1.13 -9.85
N THR A 64 -7.48 0.32 -9.90
CA THR A 64 -7.42 -0.97 -9.23
C THR A 64 -7.54 -0.82 -7.71
N LEU A 65 -6.85 0.16 -7.12
CA LEU A 65 -6.97 0.43 -5.68
C LEU A 65 -8.39 0.87 -5.31
N ILE A 66 -8.99 1.79 -6.07
CA ILE A 66 -10.36 2.27 -5.83
C ILE A 66 -11.34 1.09 -5.88
N LEU A 67 -11.26 0.24 -6.91
CA LEU A 67 -12.15 -0.91 -7.05
C LEU A 67 -12.02 -1.88 -5.86
N ASN A 68 -10.79 -2.13 -5.40
CA ASN A 68 -10.55 -2.97 -4.23
C ASN A 68 -11.12 -2.36 -2.95
N LEU A 69 -11.01 -1.03 -2.78
CA LEU A 69 -11.62 -0.32 -1.66
C LEU A 69 -13.14 -0.40 -1.73
N GLU A 70 -13.76 -0.16 -2.89
CA GLU A 70 -15.22 -0.24 -3.09
C GLU A 70 -15.77 -1.64 -2.78
N ASN A 71 -15.03 -2.70 -3.10
CA ASN A 71 -15.39 -4.08 -2.81
C ASN A 71 -15.16 -4.52 -1.35
N TYR A 72 -14.53 -3.68 -0.52
CA TYR A 72 -14.32 -3.99 0.90
C TYR A 72 -15.54 -3.58 1.73
N HIS A 73 -16.12 -4.55 2.44
CA HIS A 73 -17.32 -4.33 3.26
C HIS A 73 -17.05 -3.51 4.53
N GLY A 74 -15.81 -3.46 5.02
CA GLY A 74 -15.46 -2.63 6.17
C GLY A 74 -15.37 -1.14 5.83
N ASN A 75 -15.36 -0.30 6.86
CA ASN A 75 -15.25 1.15 6.71
C ASN A 75 -13.88 1.70 7.13
N LYS A 76 -13.17 1.01 8.03
CA LYS A 76 -11.85 1.40 8.50
C LYS A 76 -10.78 0.45 7.97
N LEU A 77 -9.61 1.02 7.72
CA LEU A 77 -8.43 0.33 7.21
C LEU A 77 -7.24 0.62 8.12
N ARG A 78 -6.22 -0.24 8.03
CA ARG A 78 -4.90 -0.03 8.62
C ARG A 78 -3.91 0.24 7.51
N PHE A 79 -3.11 1.28 7.68
CA PHE A 79 -2.10 1.64 6.70
C PHE A 79 -0.74 1.10 7.11
N VAL A 80 -0.08 0.44 6.18
CA VAL A 80 1.25 -0.15 6.37
C VAL A 80 2.14 0.27 5.21
N THR A 81 3.37 0.68 5.51
CA THR A 81 4.39 0.86 4.49
C THR A 81 5.48 -0.18 4.63
N LEU A 82 5.98 -0.65 3.50
CA LEU A 82 7.10 -1.56 3.37
C LEU A 82 8.21 -0.86 2.60
N LEU A 83 9.39 -0.70 3.21
CA LEU A 83 10.55 -0.07 2.59
C LEU A 83 11.73 -1.05 2.60
N GLY A 84 12.13 -1.50 1.42
CA GLY A 84 13.36 -2.27 1.18
C GLY A 84 14.32 -1.48 0.31
N GLU A 85 15.51 -2.02 0.04
CA GLU A 85 16.57 -1.29 -0.69
C GLU A 85 16.13 -0.80 -2.07
N LYS A 86 15.33 -1.60 -2.78
CA LYS A 86 14.84 -1.30 -4.14
C LYS A 86 13.33 -1.33 -4.26
N TYR A 87 12.62 -1.30 -3.15
CA TYR A 87 11.17 -1.44 -3.14
C TYR A 87 10.52 -0.52 -2.11
N TYR A 88 9.47 0.17 -2.54
CA TYR A 88 8.58 0.88 -1.64
C TYR A 88 7.13 0.51 -1.93
N GLY A 89 6.41 0.09 -0.89
CA GLY A 89 5.01 -0.28 -0.98
C GLY A 89 4.16 0.39 0.10
N MET A 90 2.97 0.82 -0.29
CA MET A 90 1.93 1.38 0.54
C MET A 90 0.74 0.42 0.51
N PHE A 91 0.34 -0.08 1.67
CA PHE A 91 -0.68 -1.13 1.80
C PHE A 91 -1.81 -0.68 2.70
N TYR A 92 -3.04 -0.98 2.28
CA TYR A 92 -4.25 -0.82 3.06
C TYR A 92 -4.74 -2.20 3.47
N LEU A 93 -4.68 -2.50 4.75
CA LEU A 93 -5.15 -3.74 5.35
C LEU A 93 -6.54 -3.54 5.97
N SER A 94 -7.25 -4.64 6.17
CA SER A 94 -8.46 -4.69 7.00
C SER A 94 -8.18 -4.18 8.42
N GLU A 95 -9.23 -3.78 9.14
CA GLU A 95 -9.09 -3.25 10.50
C GLU A 95 -8.41 -4.22 11.47
N ASN A 96 -8.65 -5.52 11.27
CA ASN A 96 -8.04 -6.61 12.05
C ASN A 96 -6.64 -7.02 11.55
N MET A 97 -6.12 -6.36 10.50
CA MET A 97 -4.81 -6.62 9.89
C MET A 97 -4.64 -8.05 9.35
N ASP A 98 -5.74 -8.73 9.00
CA ASP A 98 -5.75 -10.11 8.51
C ASP A 98 -5.84 -10.23 6.97
N LYS A 99 -6.09 -9.11 6.27
CA LYS A 99 -6.24 -9.09 4.82
C LYS A 99 -5.69 -7.81 4.21
N VAL A 100 -4.91 -7.93 3.13
CA VAL A 100 -4.56 -6.78 2.28
C VAL A 100 -5.75 -6.46 1.37
N ILE A 101 -6.30 -5.26 1.51
CA ILE A 101 -7.41 -4.77 0.70
C ILE A 101 -6.89 -4.20 -0.61
N GLY A 102 -5.91 -3.32 -0.55
CA GLY A 102 -5.31 -2.72 -1.74
C GLY A 102 -3.93 -2.15 -1.45
N TYR A 103 -3.20 -1.78 -2.49
CA TYR A 103 -1.85 -1.26 -2.37
C TYR A 103 -1.46 -0.40 -3.57
N LEU A 104 -0.39 0.38 -3.37
CA LEU A 104 0.40 1.01 -4.42
C LEU A 104 1.86 0.72 -4.11
N ASP A 105 2.64 0.34 -5.10
CA ASP A 105 4.05 0.10 -4.90
C ASP A 105 4.88 0.46 -6.12
N ARG A 106 6.19 0.54 -5.90
CA ARG A 106 7.16 0.82 -6.95
C ARG A 106 8.52 0.26 -6.60
N GLU A 107 9.30 0.01 -7.63
CA GLU A 107 10.75 -0.09 -7.48
C GLU A 107 11.31 1.30 -7.21
N ILE A 108 12.29 1.37 -6.32
CA ILE A 108 13.05 2.60 -6.03
C ILE A 108 14.50 2.36 -6.41
N ASP A 109 15.17 3.42 -6.89
CA ASP A 109 16.61 3.36 -7.10
C ASP A 109 17.36 3.53 -5.76
N ASN A 110 18.64 3.15 -5.75
CA ASN A 110 19.46 3.20 -4.54
C ASN A 110 19.61 4.63 -3.97
N ASN A 111 19.54 5.66 -4.81
CA ASN A 111 19.67 7.05 -4.37
C ASN A 111 18.41 7.53 -3.65
N GLU A 112 17.22 7.15 -4.13
CA GLU A 112 15.94 7.41 -3.46
C GLU A 112 15.86 6.67 -2.11
N PHE A 113 16.42 5.46 -2.01
CA PHE A 113 16.40 4.69 -0.77
C PHE A 113 17.16 5.38 0.37
N ASP A 114 18.35 5.91 0.12
CA ASP A 114 19.13 6.61 1.15
C ASP A 114 18.46 7.89 1.66
N LEU A 115 17.62 8.53 0.85
CA LEU A 115 16.82 9.70 1.26
C LEU A 115 15.60 9.33 2.14
N MET A 116 15.20 8.05 2.16
CA MET A 116 14.02 7.56 2.88
C MET A 116 14.32 6.86 4.22
N LYS A 117 15.61 6.64 4.55
CA LYS A 117 16.04 5.97 5.79
C LYS A 117 15.73 6.80 7.05
#